data_AF-A0A512HPE1-F1
#
_entry.id   AF-A0A512HPE1-F1
#
_cell.length_a   1.000
_cell.length_b   1.000
_cell.length_c   1.000
_cell.angle_alpha   90.00
_cell.angle_beta   90.00
_cell.angle_gamma   90.00
#
_symmetry.space_group_name_H-M   'P 1'
#
loop_
_entity.id
_entity.type
_entity.pdbx_description
1 polymer ?
#
loop_
_entity_poly.entity_id
_entity_poly.type
_entity_poly.pdbx_seq_one_letter_code
_entity_poly.pdbx_strand_id
1 'polypeptide(L)' 'MGFVPLSISPPAAASCEAAPTQRSDEGQTIEIGLPNGRRLTIPASLDPTILARLLPVLDAP' A
#
# COMPACT_ATOMS: atom_id res chain seq x y z
N MET A 1 -12.15 -19.11 23.23
CA MET A 1 -10.84 -18.56 23.62
C MET A 1 -10.68 -17.23 22.89
N GLY A 2 -10.87 -16.13 23.62
CA GLY A 2 -10.94 -14.77 23.05
C GLY A 2 -9.55 -14.14 22.93
N PHE A 3 -9.36 -13.32 21.90
CA PHE A 3 -8.16 -12.52 21.71
C PHE A 3 -8.30 -11.19 22.48
N VAL A 4 -7.29 -10.86 23.31
CA VAL A 4 -7.22 -9.58 24.03
C VAL A 4 -6.13 -8.72 23.39
N PRO A 5 -6.46 -7.62 22.70
CA PRO A 5 -5.47 -6.71 22.16
C PRO A 5 -4.86 -5.86 23.30
N LEU A 6 -3.54 -5.93 23.47
CA LEU A 6 -2.80 -4.97 24.31
C LEU A 6 -2.50 -3.72 23.49
N SER A 7 -3.02 -2.57 23.93
CA SER A 7 -2.65 -1.26 23.40
C SER A 7 -1.30 -0.83 23.96
N ILE A 8 -0.32 -0.67 23.09
CA ILE A 8 0.98 -0.07 23.42
C ILE A 8 0.93 1.38 22.96
N SER A 9 1.04 2.33 23.90
CA SER A 9 1.14 3.75 23.54
C SER A 9 2.49 3.98 22.85
N PRO A 10 2.52 4.51 21.61
CA PRO A 10 3.78 4.96 21.04
C PRO A 10 4.35 6.11 21.89
N PRO A 11 5.67 6.21 22.07
CA PRO A 11 6.26 7.40 22.67
C PRO A 11 5.91 8.60 21.78
N ALA A 12 5.59 9.74 22.39
CA ALA A 12 5.17 10.96 21.71
C ALA A 12 6.24 11.42 20.71
N ALA A 13 6.14 10.94 19.47
CA ALA A 13 6.87 11.48 18.34
C ALA A 13 6.18 12.80 17.97
N ALA A 14 6.99 13.86 17.95
CA ALA A 14 6.58 15.22 17.65
C ALA A 14 5.60 15.28 16.47
N SER A 15 4.57 16.12 16.59
CA SER A 15 3.74 16.56 15.47
C SER A 15 4.63 17.09 14.35
N CYS A 16 4.90 16.23 13.37
CA CYS A 16 5.21 16.69 12.04
C CYS A 16 3.87 17.06 11.43
N GLU A 17 3.54 18.36 11.43
CA GLU A 17 2.51 18.91 10.56
C GLU A 17 2.92 18.60 9.11
N ALA A 18 2.51 17.43 8.63
CA ALA A 18 2.57 17.08 7.23
C ALA A 18 1.41 17.80 6.56
N ALA A 19 1.63 19.07 6.23
CA ALA A 19 0.87 19.71 5.15
C ALA A 19 0.76 18.71 3.98
N PRO A 20 -0.41 18.54 3.35
CA PRO A 20 -0.59 17.64 2.23
C PRO A 20 0.17 18.27 1.08
N THR A 21 1.46 18.00 1.05
CA THR A 21 2.30 18.29 -0.07
C THR A 21 1.76 17.37 -1.14
N GLN A 22 0.93 17.93 -2.01
CA GLN A 22 0.64 17.44 -3.35
C GLN A 22 1.97 17.39 -4.12
N ARG A 23 2.95 16.64 -3.61
CA ARG A 23 4.01 16.09 -4.41
C ARG A 23 3.26 15.11 -5.27
N SER A 24 3.06 15.48 -6.52
CA SER A 24 2.65 14.55 -7.55
C SER A 24 3.30 13.21 -7.25
N ASP A 25 2.44 12.20 -7.12
CA ASP A 25 2.74 10.84 -6.71
C ASP A 25 3.51 10.10 -7.84
N GLU A 26 4.57 10.73 -8.33
CA GLU A 26 5.33 10.31 -9.50
C GLU A 26 6.43 9.32 -9.11
N GLY A 27 6.82 9.33 -7.83
CA GLY A 27 7.85 8.45 -7.27
C GLY A 27 7.37 7.56 -6.13
N GLN A 28 6.10 7.64 -5.73
CA GLN A 28 5.57 6.77 -4.69
C GLN A 28 5.11 5.45 -5.33
N THR A 29 5.49 4.34 -4.72
CA THR A 29 5.14 3.01 -5.21
C THR A 29 4.39 2.21 -4.15
N ILE A 30 3.42 1.41 -4.59
CA ILE A 30 2.63 0.50 -3.77
C ILE A 30 3.13 -0.91 -4.02
N GLU A 31 3.40 -1.65 -2.95
CA GLU A 31 3.62 -3.09 -3.00
C GLU A 31 2.32 -3.85 -2.73
N ILE A 32 1.97 -4.76 -3.65
CA ILE A 32 0.77 -5.59 -3.57
C ILE A 32 1.20 -7.05 -3.52
N GLY A 33 0.75 -7.77 -2.48
CA GLY A 33 0.85 -9.21 -2.42
C GLY A 33 -0.24 -9.83 -3.30
N LEU A 34 0.16 -10.62 -4.29
CA LEU A 34 -0.76 -11.36 -5.16
C LEU A 34 -1.09 -12.73 -4.53
N PRO A 35 -2.29 -13.28 -4.76
CA PRO A 35 -2.72 -14.56 -4.18
C PRO A 35 -1.87 -15.76 -4.64
N ASN A 36 -1.21 -15.64 -5.79
CA ASN A 36 -0.23 -16.61 -6.28
C ASN A 36 1.13 -16.59 -5.55
N GLY A 37 1.25 -15.80 -4.48
CA GLY A 37 2.47 -15.70 -3.66
C GLY A 37 3.53 -14.76 -4.24
N ARG A 38 3.27 -14.10 -5.38
CA ARG A 38 4.17 -13.10 -5.96
C ARG A 38 3.89 -11.72 -5.38
N ARG A 39 4.82 -10.79 -5.60
CA ARG A 39 4.72 -9.40 -5.18
C ARG A 39 4.75 -8.51 -6.42
N LEU A 40 3.85 -7.54 -6.49
CA LEU A 40 3.76 -6.56 -7.58
C LEU A 40 4.03 -5.18 -7.02
N THR A 41 4.96 -4.45 -7.62
CA THR A 41 5.23 -3.04 -7.28
C THR A 41 4.70 -2.17 -8.40
N ILE A 42 3.82 -1.22 -8.07
CA ILE A 42 3.25 -0.26 -9.04
C ILE A 42 3.45 1.18 -8.55
N PRO A 43 3.52 2.18 -9.43
CA PRO A 43 3.37 3.57 -9.04
C PRO A 43 2.01 3.79 -8.37
N ALA A 44 1.93 4.61 -7.32
CA ALA A 44 0.65 4.95 -6.69
C ALA A 44 -0.22 5.86 -7.60
N SER A 45 0.39 6.54 -8.57
CA SER A 45 -0.28 7.23 -9.68
C SER A 45 -0.81 6.32 -10.81
N LEU A 46 -0.62 5.00 -10.73
CA LEU A 46 -1.07 4.07 -11.77
C LEU A 46 -2.60 3.96 -11.82
N ASP A 47 -3.16 4.04 -13.04
CA ASP A 47 -4.61 3.98 -13.26
C ASP A 47 -5.20 2.62 -12.81
N PRO A 48 -6.25 2.61 -11.96
CA PRO A 48 -6.87 1.38 -11.47
C PRO A 48 -7.39 0.45 -12.57
N THR A 49 -7.81 0.99 -13.71
CA THR A 49 -8.25 0.23 -14.89
C THR A 49 -7.09 -0.52 -15.53
N ILE A 50 -5.90 0.08 -15.56
CA ILE A 50 -4.69 -0.59 -16.05
C ILE A 50 -4.31 -1.71 -15.09
N LEU A 51 -4.36 -1.46 -13.77
CA LEU A 51 -4.12 -2.50 -12.77
C LEU A 51 -5.09 -3.67 -12.94
N ALA A 52 -6.40 -3.39 -13.07
CA ALA A 52 -7.43 -4.40 -13.27
C ALA A 52 -7.20 -5.26 -14.52
N ARG A 53 -6.60 -4.70 -15.58
CA ARG A 53 -6.23 -5.45 -16.79
C ARG A 53 -4.97 -6.28 -16.62
N LEU A 54 -4.04 -5.88 -15.75
CA LEU A 54 -2.81 -6.62 -15.46
C LEU A 54 -3.05 -7.79 -14.51
N LEU A 55 -3.96 -7.64 -13.54
CA LEU A 55 -4.23 -8.68 -12.53
C LEU A 55 -4.49 -10.07 -13.13
N PRO A 56 -5.35 -10.27 -14.15
CA PRO A 56 -5.57 -11.60 -14.74
C PRO A 56 -4.35 -12.21 -15.41
N VAL A 57 -3.45 -11.40 -15.97
CA VAL A 57 -2.20 -11.87 -16.58
C VAL A 57 -1.21 -12.31 -15.49
N LEU A 58 -1.20 -11.59 -14.38
CA LEU A 58 -0.29 -11.85 -13.27
C LEU A 58 -0.78 -13.00 -12.38
N ASP A 59 -2.08 -13.26 -12.33
CA ASP A 59 -2.74 -14.32 -11.56
C ASP A 59 -2.90 -15.64 -12.34
N ALA A 60 -2.50 -15.66 -13.61
CA ALA A 60 -2.48 -16.87 -14.40
C ALA A 60 -1.53 -17.94 -13.78
N PRO A 61 -1.90 -19.24 -13.84
CA PRO A 61 -1.13 -20.34 -13.27
C PRO A 61 0.22 -20.58 -13.96
#